data_AF-X1HI91-F1
#
_entry.id   AF-X1HI91-F1
#
_cell.length_a   1.000
_cell.length_b   1.000
_cell.length_c   1.000
_cell.angle_alpha   90.00
_cell.angle_beta   90.00
_cell.angle_gamma   90.00
#
_symmetry.space_group_name_H-M   'P 1'
#
loop_
_entity.id
_entity.type
_entity.pdbx_description
1 polymer ?
#
loop_
_entity_poly.entity_id
_entity_poly.type
_entity_poly.pdbx_seq_one_letter_code
_entity_poly.pdbx_strand_id
1 'polypeptide(L)'
;MKVIKNTLNKIFPRIQNENIFYAVSIYPNLFDDVYYSDVLVKHFLPFLNKSIMSLLKEIGAEKSLYYKYPEKNIKAGNLNPIFPHHLIKYGLFNKDRAEIIFGFTEEGVYIARTFTADDPNFKKKIDEERPFKEFKSSISPKLAIIMLNFLNLFEEREKNVILDPFVGNGTVLLFALIEDFQIYGSDIDDTKVKNT
;
A
#
# COMPACT_ATOMS: atom_id res chain seq x y z
N MET A 1 3.93 21.63 17.15
CA MET A 1 4.89 20.53 17.45
C MET A 1 4.41 19.58 18.55
N LYS A 2 3.79 20.03 19.66
CA LYS A 2 3.32 19.14 20.75
C LYS A 2 2.39 18.00 20.27
N VAL A 3 1.47 18.28 19.36
CA VAL A 3 0.57 17.27 18.76
C VAL A 3 1.37 16.19 18.04
N ILE A 4 2.29 16.57 17.15
CA ILE A 4 3.16 15.63 16.41
C ILE A 4 3.96 14.76 17.38
N LYS A 5 4.56 15.36 18.42
CA LYS A 5 5.32 14.61 19.44
C LYS A 5 4.48 13.50 20.08
N ASN A 6 3.26 13.81 20.49
CA ASN A 6 2.34 12.82 21.06
C ASN A 6 1.93 11.74 20.05
N THR A 7 1.72 12.12 18.79
CA THR A 7 1.37 11.18 17.73
C THR A 7 2.52 10.22 17.40
N LEU A 8 3.78 10.66 17.45
CA LEU A 8 4.94 9.79 17.19
C LEU A 8 5.00 8.59 18.14
N ASN A 9 4.66 8.79 19.42
CA ASN A 9 4.56 7.69 20.41
C ASN A 9 3.42 6.70 20.11
N LYS A 10 2.43 7.10 19.31
CA LYS A 10 1.35 6.21 18.83
C LYS A 10 1.73 5.53 17.52
N ILE A 11 2.50 6.21 16.67
CA ILE A 11 2.97 5.68 15.40
C ILE A 11 4.01 4.59 15.63
N PHE A 12 5.00 4.83 16.49
CA PHE A 12 6.07 3.89 16.76
C PHE A 12 5.82 3.17 18.09
N PRO A 13 5.73 1.82 18.11
CA PRO A 13 5.56 1.07 19.34
C PRO A 13 6.71 1.29 20.34
N ARG A 14 7.92 1.53 19.83
CA ARG A 14 9.13 1.81 20.61
C ARG A 14 10.01 2.79 19.85
N ILE A 15 10.54 3.79 20.56
CA ILE A 15 11.45 4.82 20.00
C ILE A 15 12.80 4.81 20.72
N GLN A 16 12.81 4.58 22.05
CA GLN A 16 14.02 4.67 22.86
C GLN A 16 15.10 3.68 22.41
N ASN A 17 16.27 4.19 22.08
CA ASN A 17 17.45 3.47 21.59
C ASN A 17 17.19 2.66 20.30
N GLU A 18 16.22 3.08 19.49
CA GLU A 18 15.91 2.45 18.20
C GLU A 18 16.47 3.26 17.03
N ASN A 19 16.77 2.55 15.92
CA ASN A 19 17.16 3.15 14.65
C ASN A 19 15.90 3.35 13.79
N ILE A 20 15.30 4.53 13.86
CA ILE A 20 14.03 4.82 13.20
C ILE A 20 14.25 5.28 11.75
N PHE A 21 13.55 4.64 10.81
CA PHE A 21 13.47 5.08 9.42
C PHE A 21 12.02 5.33 9.01
N TYR A 22 11.71 6.54 8.57
CA TYR A 22 10.34 6.88 8.21
C TYR A 22 10.24 7.60 6.88
N ALA A 23 9.03 7.82 6.42
CA ALA A 23 8.77 8.60 5.23
C ALA A 23 7.46 9.37 5.42
N VAL A 24 7.38 10.58 4.90
CA VAL A 24 6.21 11.45 5.05
C VAL A 24 5.43 11.48 3.76
N SER A 25 4.15 11.18 3.84
CA SER A 25 3.21 11.29 2.71
C SER A 25 2.15 12.33 3.02
N ILE A 26 1.92 13.24 2.08
CA ILE A 26 0.90 14.27 2.19
C ILE A 26 -0.20 13.97 1.17
N TYR A 27 -1.40 13.73 1.66
CA TYR A 27 -2.61 13.59 0.86
C TYR A 27 -3.41 14.90 0.99
N PRO A 28 -3.45 15.75 -0.06
CA PRO A 28 -4.24 16.96 -0.04
C PRO A 28 -5.74 16.66 -0.20
N ASN A 29 -6.59 17.67 0.01
CA ASN A 29 -8.00 17.57 -0.35
C ASN A 29 -8.17 17.34 -1.86
N LEU A 30 -7.39 18.06 -2.67
CA LEU A 30 -7.31 17.90 -4.12
C LEU A 30 -5.83 17.97 -4.56
N PHE A 31 -5.39 17.03 -5.39
CA PHE A 31 -4.01 16.97 -5.87
C PHE A 31 -3.66 18.10 -6.87
N ASP A 32 -4.66 18.60 -7.59
CA ASP A 32 -4.49 19.68 -8.57
C ASP A 32 -4.53 21.07 -7.92
N ASP A 33 -4.59 21.15 -6.59
CA ASP A 33 -4.57 22.42 -5.86
C ASP A 33 -3.17 23.06 -5.87
N VAL A 34 -3.13 24.36 -6.17
CA VAL A 34 -1.92 25.19 -6.07
C VAL A 34 -1.35 25.14 -4.64
N TYR A 35 -2.21 25.08 -3.63
CA TYR A 35 -1.79 24.93 -2.24
C TYR A 35 -0.98 23.64 -2.01
N TYR A 36 -1.38 22.52 -2.65
CA TYR A 36 -0.63 21.27 -2.54
C TYR A 36 0.77 21.41 -3.13
N SER A 37 0.85 21.86 -4.38
CA SER A 37 2.11 21.92 -5.12
C SER A 37 3.06 23.00 -4.59
N ASP A 38 2.56 24.19 -4.29
CA ASP A 38 3.38 25.35 -3.90
C ASP A 38 3.67 25.43 -2.41
N VAL A 39 2.78 24.92 -1.55
CA VAL A 39 2.95 25.02 -0.10
C VAL A 39 3.27 23.67 0.51
N LEU A 40 2.38 22.68 0.33
CA LEU A 40 2.50 21.41 1.03
C LEU A 40 3.73 20.62 0.58
N VAL A 41 3.96 20.52 -0.73
CA VAL A 41 5.12 19.81 -1.29
C VAL A 41 6.41 20.61 -1.12
N LYS A 42 6.46 21.87 -1.55
CA LYS A 42 7.71 22.66 -1.58
C LYS A 42 8.23 23.08 -0.21
N HIS A 43 7.34 23.35 0.75
CA HIS A 43 7.71 23.94 2.03
C HIS A 43 7.36 23.05 3.22
N PHE A 44 6.14 22.54 3.27
CA PHE A 44 5.67 21.80 4.43
C PHE A 44 6.31 20.41 4.55
N LEU A 45 6.45 19.66 3.46
CA LEU A 45 7.11 18.36 3.46
C LEU A 45 8.59 18.43 3.93
N PRO A 46 9.44 19.35 3.42
CA PRO A 46 10.79 19.53 3.96
C PRO A 46 10.81 19.94 5.43
N PHE A 47 9.87 20.78 5.85
CA PHE A 47 9.71 21.16 7.24
C PHE A 47 9.40 19.93 8.11
N LEU A 48 8.38 19.14 7.75
CA LEU A 48 8.01 17.92 8.46
C LEU A 48 9.16 16.93 8.57
N ASN A 49 9.88 16.67 7.47
CA ASN A 49 11.02 15.76 7.46
C ASN A 49 12.12 16.18 8.45
N LYS A 50 12.44 17.48 8.53
CA LYS A 50 13.46 17.95 9.49
C LYS A 50 12.92 17.95 10.92
N SER A 51 11.69 18.43 11.11
CA SER A 51 11.05 18.56 12.41
C SER A 51 10.79 17.21 13.09
N ILE A 52 10.28 16.22 12.36
CA ILE A 52 10.05 14.87 12.90
C ILE A 52 11.39 14.19 13.23
N MET A 53 12.42 14.36 12.39
CA MET A 53 13.75 13.82 12.66
C MET A 53 14.32 14.36 13.99
N SER A 54 14.22 15.68 14.21
CA SER A 54 14.66 16.28 15.48
C SER A 54 13.84 15.79 16.66
N LEU A 55 12.51 15.73 16.54
CA LEU A 55 11.64 15.22 17.60
C LEU A 55 11.95 13.77 17.98
N LEU A 56 12.17 12.88 17.01
CA LEU A 56 12.48 11.49 17.29
C LEU A 56 13.80 11.36 18.07
N LYS A 57 14.81 12.16 17.72
CA LYS A 57 16.07 12.23 18.49
C LYS A 57 15.85 12.75 19.90
N GLU A 58 15.05 13.81 20.07
CA GLU A 58 14.68 14.36 21.38
C GLU A 58 13.90 13.35 22.25
N ILE A 59 13.10 12.47 21.64
CA ILE A 59 12.36 11.41 22.34
C ILE A 59 13.28 10.23 22.72
N GLY A 60 14.47 10.13 22.12
CA GLY A 60 15.47 9.12 22.48
C GLY A 60 15.76 8.08 21.40
N ALA A 61 15.41 8.32 20.14
CA ALA A 61 15.88 7.49 19.02
C ALA A 61 17.40 7.58 18.87
N GLU A 62 18.08 6.44 18.69
CA GLU A 62 19.52 6.38 18.47
C GLU A 62 19.88 7.02 17.11
N LYS A 63 19.14 6.62 16.07
CA LYS A 63 19.20 7.24 14.74
C LYS A 63 17.79 7.53 14.27
N SER A 64 17.65 8.63 13.54
CA SER A 64 16.42 9.00 12.87
C SER A 64 16.76 9.43 11.45
N LEU A 65 16.23 8.70 10.48
CA LEU A 65 16.40 8.95 9.06
C LEU A 65 15.03 9.00 8.39
N TYR A 66 14.93 9.78 7.32
CA TYR A 66 13.72 9.85 6.51
C TYR A 66 14.01 9.57 5.04
N TYR A 67 13.01 9.05 4.34
CA TYR A 67 13.05 8.90 2.89
C TYR A 67 13.17 10.27 2.21
N LYS A 68 14.22 10.45 1.42
CA LYS A 68 14.48 11.69 0.67
C LYS A 68 13.86 11.59 -0.71
N TYR A 69 12.77 12.30 -0.93
CA TYR A 69 12.20 12.47 -2.26
C TYR A 69 13.17 13.21 -3.20
N PRO A 70 13.10 12.98 -4.53
CA PRO A 70 13.91 13.71 -5.49
C PRO A 70 13.68 15.23 -5.38
N GLU A 71 14.74 16.00 -5.14
CA GLU A 71 14.64 17.46 -4.97
C GLU A 71 13.99 18.16 -6.17
N LYS A 72 14.25 17.65 -7.38
CA LYS A 72 13.63 18.17 -8.61
C LYS A 72 12.10 18.09 -8.56
N ASN A 73 11.54 17.03 -7.98
CA ASN A 73 10.09 16.82 -7.88
C ASN A 73 9.49 17.70 -6.79
N ILE A 74 10.20 17.85 -5.65
CA ILE A 74 9.81 18.78 -4.58
C ILE A 74 9.75 20.20 -5.14
N LYS A 75 10.82 20.67 -5.81
CA LYS A 75 10.90 22.03 -6.38
C LYS A 75 9.87 22.28 -7.46
N ALA A 76 9.54 21.26 -8.25
CA ALA A 76 8.48 21.33 -9.26
C ALA A 76 7.06 21.34 -8.66
N GLY A 77 6.90 20.96 -7.39
CA GLY A 77 5.57 20.77 -6.78
C GLY A 77 4.81 19.55 -7.31
N ASN A 78 5.43 18.75 -8.19
CA ASN A 78 4.86 17.55 -8.77
C ASN A 78 5.44 16.32 -8.06
N LEU A 79 4.92 16.07 -6.87
CA LEU A 79 5.31 14.92 -6.07
C LEU A 79 4.07 14.15 -5.67
N ASN A 80 4.04 12.86 -5.99
CA ASN A 80 3.03 11.96 -5.46
C ASN A 80 3.44 11.46 -4.07
N PRO A 81 2.47 11.09 -3.22
CA PRO A 81 2.73 10.31 -2.02
C PRO A 81 3.49 9.02 -2.32
N ILE A 82 4.00 8.37 -1.27
CA ILE A 82 4.76 7.13 -1.43
C ILE A 82 3.90 6.06 -2.11
N PHE A 83 4.39 5.56 -3.24
CA PHE A 83 3.76 4.45 -3.93
C PHE A 83 3.89 3.14 -3.13
N PRO A 84 2.92 2.21 -3.24
CA PRO A 84 2.94 0.92 -2.52
C PRO A 84 4.24 0.12 -2.66
N HIS A 85 4.84 0.09 -3.86
CA HIS A 85 6.10 -0.63 -4.08
C HIS A 85 7.27 -0.06 -3.25
N HIS A 86 7.27 1.24 -2.94
CA HIS A 86 8.25 1.83 -2.03
C HIS A 86 7.96 1.46 -0.58
N LEU A 87 6.68 1.41 -0.17
CA LEU A 87 6.31 0.94 1.18
C LEU A 87 6.85 -0.46 1.46
N ILE A 88 6.63 -1.37 0.50
CA ILE A 88 7.10 -2.76 0.57
C ILE A 88 8.62 -2.82 0.53
N LYS A 89 9.26 -2.16 -0.46
CA LYS A 89 10.72 -2.17 -0.61
C LYS A 89 11.47 -1.67 0.62
N TYR A 90 10.95 -0.64 1.28
CA TYR A 90 11.59 -0.04 2.45
C TYR A 90 11.07 -0.58 3.79
N GLY A 91 10.08 -1.47 3.77
CA GLY A 91 9.45 -2.03 4.96
C GLY A 91 8.80 -0.96 5.84
N LEU A 92 8.11 0.03 5.24
CA LEU A 92 7.54 1.20 5.94
C LEU A 92 6.32 0.88 6.83
N PHE A 93 6.07 -0.40 7.09
CA PHE A 93 5.10 -0.93 8.05
C PHE A 93 5.77 -1.68 9.22
N ASN A 94 7.10 -1.85 9.22
CA ASN A 94 7.86 -2.53 10.29
C ASN A 94 7.87 -1.72 11.60
N LYS A 95 8.12 -2.34 12.75
CA LYS A 95 7.99 -1.66 14.06
C LYS A 95 8.84 -0.37 14.18
N ASP A 96 10.07 -0.41 13.68
CA ASP A 96 11.07 0.68 13.63
C ASP A 96 10.90 1.61 12.42
N ARG A 97 9.89 1.35 11.57
CA ARG A 97 9.67 2.07 10.33
C ARG A 97 8.23 2.50 10.13
N ALA A 98 8.03 3.63 9.46
CA ALA A 98 6.68 4.11 9.22
C ALA A 98 6.61 4.98 7.97
N GLU A 99 5.58 4.77 7.16
CA GLU A 99 4.98 5.90 6.45
C GLU A 99 4.11 6.68 7.45
N ILE A 100 4.39 7.97 7.60
CA ILE A 100 3.61 8.92 8.36
C ILE A 100 2.76 9.71 7.37
N ILE A 101 1.45 9.51 7.45
CA ILE A 101 0.47 10.14 6.56
C ILE A 101 -0.02 11.43 7.21
N PHE A 102 -0.03 12.51 6.43
CA PHE A 102 -0.76 13.75 6.71
C PHE A 102 -1.87 13.90 5.67
N GLY A 103 -3.10 13.55 6.06
CA GLY A 103 -4.29 13.70 5.24
C GLY A 103 -4.99 15.01 5.53
N PHE A 104 -5.03 15.91 4.55
CA PHE A 104 -5.71 17.19 4.62
C PHE A 104 -7.11 17.04 4.04
N THR A 105 -8.10 17.46 4.80
CA THR A 105 -9.52 17.45 4.45
C THR A 105 -10.13 18.80 4.82
N GLU A 106 -11.37 19.05 4.41
CA GLU A 106 -12.12 20.24 4.85
C GLU A 106 -12.34 20.28 6.37
N GLU A 107 -12.39 19.12 7.02
CA GLU A 107 -12.58 18.98 8.48
C GLU A 107 -11.28 19.17 9.28
N GLY A 108 -10.13 19.17 8.60
CA GLY A 108 -8.82 19.35 9.22
C GLY A 108 -7.77 18.34 8.76
N VAL A 109 -6.78 18.11 9.62
CA VAL A 109 -5.59 17.29 9.31
C VAL A 109 -5.58 16.01 10.13
N TYR A 110 -5.63 14.88 9.43
CA TYR A 110 -5.47 13.55 9.99
C TYR A 110 -4.01 13.12 9.92
N ILE A 111 -3.49 12.60 11.03
CA ILE A 111 -2.13 12.03 11.09
C ILE A 111 -2.24 10.54 11.34
N ALA A 112 -1.69 9.73 10.45
CA ALA A 112 -1.84 8.28 10.47
C ALA A 112 -0.52 7.53 10.16
N ARG A 113 -0.55 6.22 10.36
CA ARG A 113 0.51 5.27 9.99
C ARG A 113 -0.07 4.25 9.02
N THR A 114 0.69 3.91 7.99
CA THR A 114 0.33 2.80 7.10
C THR A 114 0.61 1.46 7.78
N PHE A 115 -0.41 0.61 7.83
CA PHE A 115 -0.33 -0.73 8.42
C PHE A 115 -0.03 -1.82 7.39
N THR A 116 -0.64 -1.71 6.22
CA THR A 116 -0.46 -2.66 5.12
C THR A 116 -0.61 -1.92 3.79
N ALA A 117 -0.11 -2.51 2.72
CA ALA A 117 -0.25 -2.00 1.37
C ALA A 117 -0.45 -3.18 0.42
N ASP A 118 -1.26 -2.96 -0.62
CA ASP A 118 -1.39 -3.92 -1.70
C ASP A 118 -0.08 -4.03 -2.50
N ASP A 119 0.25 -5.22 -3.01
CA ASP A 119 1.39 -5.44 -3.91
C ASP A 119 0.94 -5.71 -5.35
N PRO A 120 0.83 -4.67 -6.19
CA PRO A 120 0.51 -4.83 -7.60
C PRO A 120 1.54 -5.66 -8.37
N ASN A 121 2.81 -5.61 -7.98
CA ASN A 121 3.88 -6.32 -8.69
C ASN A 121 3.80 -7.82 -8.42
N PHE A 122 3.48 -8.22 -7.19
CA PHE A 122 3.20 -9.62 -6.86
C PHE A 122 2.04 -10.16 -7.72
N LYS A 123 0.90 -9.46 -7.75
CA LYS A 123 -0.28 -9.88 -8.52
C LYS A 123 0.01 -9.97 -10.01
N LYS A 124 0.73 -8.98 -10.54
CA LYS A 124 1.15 -8.94 -11.94
C LYS A 124 2.07 -10.12 -12.26
N LYS A 125 3.09 -10.36 -11.42
CA LYS A 125 4.05 -11.45 -11.59
C LYS A 125 3.34 -12.81 -11.64
N ILE A 126 2.47 -13.08 -10.68
CA ILE A 126 1.70 -14.33 -10.62
C ILE A 126 0.80 -14.52 -11.85
N ASP A 127 0.21 -13.44 -12.39
CA ASP A 127 -0.58 -13.50 -13.63
C ASP A 127 0.28 -13.66 -14.90
N GLU A 128 1.50 -13.13 -14.92
CA GLU A 128 2.43 -13.22 -16.05
C GLU A 128 3.20 -14.53 -16.12
N GLU A 129 3.49 -15.14 -14.98
CA GLU A 129 4.28 -16.38 -14.89
C GLU A 129 3.44 -17.66 -15.04
N ARG A 130 2.14 -17.54 -15.39
CA ARG A 130 1.29 -18.70 -15.62
C ARG A 130 1.79 -19.53 -16.81
N PRO A 131 1.81 -20.88 -16.71
CA PRO A 131 2.22 -21.75 -17.81
C PRO A 131 1.37 -21.56 -19.07
N PHE A 132 0.06 -21.31 -18.90
CA PHE A 132 -0.89 -21.09 -19.98
C PHE A 132 -1.49 -19.69 -19.86
N LYS A 133 -1.26 -18.85 -20.87
CA LYS A 133 -1.72 -17.45 -20.87
C LYS A 133 -2.41 -17.08 -22.16
N GLU A 134 -3.68 -16.69 -22.05
CA GLU A 134 -4.43 -16.08 -23.13
C GLU A 134 -4.94 -14.70 -22.72
N PHE A 135 -4.29 -13.65 -23.23
CA PHE A 135 -4.58 -12.25 -22.87
C PHE A 135 -5.92 -11.73 -23.39
N LYS A 136 -6.48 -12.33 -24.45
CA LYS A 136 -7.70 -11.82 -25.10
C LYS A 136 -8.98 -12.03 -24.27
N SER A 137 -8.97 -12.97 -23.34
CA SER A 137 -10.18 -13.42 -22.64
C SER A 137 -10.02 -13.52 -21.12
N SER A 138 -8.94 -12.96 -20.53
CA SER A 138 -8.70 -13.05 -19.09
C SER A 138 -9.25 -11.84 -18.32
N ILE A 139 -9.92 -12.12 -17.21
CA ILE A 139 -10.24 -11.12 -16.18
C ILE A 139 -8.93 -10.64 -15.55
N SER A 140 -8.82 -9.35 -15.24
CA SER A 140 -7.64 -8.81 -14.55
C SER A 140 -7.54 -9.34 -13.11
N PRO A 141 -6.32 -9.57 -12.57
CA PRO A 141 -6.11 -9.92 -11.17
C PRO A 141 -6.89 -9.07 -10.16
N LYS A 142 -6.92 -7.75 -10.39
CA LYS A 142 -7.60 -6.81 -9.50
C LYS A 142 -9.12 -7.04 -9.48
N LEU A 143 -9.73 -7.29 -10.64
CA LEU A 143 -11.17 -7.53 -10.72
C LEU A 143 -11.54 -8.88 -10.06
N ALA A 144 -10.75 -9.93 -10.27
CA ALA A 144 -10.95 -11.21 -9.61
C ALA A 144 -10.95 -11.09 -8.07
N ILE A 145 -9.96 -10.39 -7.50
CA ILE A 145 -9.89 -10.15 -6.05
C ILE A 145 -11.09 -9.33 -5.55
N ILE A 146 -11.53 -8.32 -6.32
CA ILE A 146 -12.72 -7.53 -5.96
C ILE A 146 -13.97 -8.42 -5.93
N MET A 147 -14.15 -9.31 -6.91
CA MET A 147 -15.27 -10.25 -6.95
C MET A 147 -15.26 -11.18 -5.73
N LEU A 148 -14.10 -11.73 -5.36
CA LEU A 148 -13.94 -12.57 -4.18
C LEU A 148 -14.26 -11.81 -2.88
N ASN A 149 -13.80 -10.56 -2.77
CA ASN A 149 -14.10 -9.72 -1.62
C ASN A 149 -15.60 -9.39 -1.49
N PHE A 150 -16.35 -9.30 -2.59
CA PHE A 150 -17.79 -9.08 -2.55
C PHE A 150 -18.59 -10.27 -2.02
N LEU A 151 -17.99 -11.47 -1.93
CA LEU A 151 -18.61 -12.59 -1.24
C LEU A 151 -18.66 -12.38 0.28
N ASN A 152 -17.89 -11.43 0.82
CA ASN A 152 -17.84 -11.09 2.24
C ASN A 152 -17.45 -12.28 3.14
N LEU A 153 -16.62 -13.20 2.60
CA LEU A 153 -16.08 -14.37 3.29
C LEU A 153 -14.65 -14.08 3.74
N PHE A 154 -14.50 -13.33 4.84
CA PHE A 154 -13.19 -12.91 5.34
C PHE A 154 -12.61 -13.85 6.42
N GLU A 155 -13.46 -14.67 7.03
CA GLU A 155 -13.07 -15.61 8.10
C GLU A 155 -13.10 -17.05 7.58
N GLU A 156 -12.16 -17.87 8.06
CA GLU A 156 -12.07 -19.31 7.77
C GLU A 156 -12.17 -19.64 6.26
N ARG A 157 -11.48 -18.86 5.42
CA ARG A 157 -11.53 -18.99 3.95
C ARG A 157 -11.16 -20.38 3.47
N GLU A 158 -10.28 -21.07 4.19
CA GLU A 158 -9.85 -22.45 3.94
C GLU A 158 -10.96 -23.50 4.06
N LYS A 159 -12.08 -23.13 4.69
CA LYS A 159 -13.29 -23.97 4.80
C LYS A 159 -14.34 -23.63 3.75
N ASN A 160 -14.17 -22.50 3.05
CA ASN A 160 -15.12 -22.01 2.06
C ASN A 160 -14.70 -22.46 0.65
N VAL A 161 -15.71 -22.78 -0.16
CA VAL A 161 -15.52 -23.28 -1.52
C VAL A 161 -15.95 -22.23 -2.53
N ILE A 162 -15.06 -21.90 -3.46
CA ILE A 162 -15.34 -21.07 -4.63
C ILE A 162 -15.55 -21.98 -5.84
N LEU A 163 -16.74 -21.88 -6.44
CA LEU A 163 -17.06 -22.53 -7.71
C LEU A 163 -17.07 -21.47 -8.83
N ASP A 164 -16.21 -21.66 -9.82
CA ASP A 164 -16.27 -20.92 -11.09
C ASP A 164 -16.76 -21.86 -12.20
N PRO A 165 -18.05 -21.81 -12.60
CA PRO A 165 -18.61 -22.71 -13.59
C PRO A 165 -18.19 -22.38 -15.03
N PHE A 166 -17.45 -21.29 -15.24
CA PHE A 166 -16.94 -20.84 -16.55
C PHE A 166 -15.47 -20.41 -16.41
N VAL A 167 -14.65 -21.35 -15.96
CA VAL A 167 -13.30 -21.08 -15.44
C VAL A 167 -12.38 -20.41 -16.47
N GLY A 168 -12.56 -20.68 -17.76
CA GLY A 168 -11.77 -20.06 -18.83
C GLY A 168 -10.27 -20.19 -18.60
N ASN A 169 -9.60 -19.06 -18.32
CA ASN A 169 -8.15 -19.01 -18.07
C ASN A 169 -7.78 -19.07 -16.58
N GLY A 170 -8.73 -19.36 -15.69
CA GLY A 170 -8.48 -19.64 -14.29
C GLY A 170 -8.15 -18.44 -13.40
N THR A 171 -8.27 -17.18 -13.88
CA THR A 171 -7.84 -16.02 -13.07
C THR A 171 -8.59 -15.93 -11.74
N VAL A 172 -9.91 -16.15 -11.73
CA VAL A 172 -10.71 -16.08 -10.49
C VAL A 172 -10.26 -17.16 -9.52
N LEU A 173 -10.14 -18.41 -9.98
CA LEU A 173 -9.74 -19.52 -9.12
C LEU A 173 -8.30 -19.41 -8.62
N LEU A 174 -7.37 -18.90 -9.43
CA LEU A 174 -6.00 -18.67 -8.98
C LEU A 174 -5.96 -17.69 -7.81
N PHE A 175 -6.67 -16.56 -7.92
CA PHE A 175 -6.71 -15.59 -6.83
C PHE A 175 -7.56 -16.08 -5.66
N ALA A 176 -8.56 -16.93 -5.88
CA ALA A 176 -9.27 -17.61 -4.79
C ALA A 176 -8.32 -18.51 -3.99
N LEU A 177 -7.47 -19.28 -4.68
CA LEU A 177 -6.47 -20.12 -4.04
C LEU A 177 -5.43 -19.32 -3.25
N ILE A 178 -4.97 -18.18 -3.79
CA ILE A 178 -4.02 -17.28 -3.11
C ILE A 178 -4.64 -16.65 -1.85
N GLU A 179 -5.96 -16.45 -1.84
CA GLU A 179 -6.72 -15.95 -0.70
C GLU A 179 -7.18 -17.08 0.24
N ASP A 180 -6.56 -18.27 0.13
CA ASP A 180 -6.78 -19.49 0.94
C ASP A 180 -8.13 -20.20 0.76
N PHE A 181 -8.89 -19.92 -0.30
CA PHE A 181 -10.14 -20.65 -0.57
C PHE A 181 -9.89 -22.06 -1.15
N GLN A 182 -10.84 -22.96 -0.91
CA GLN A 182 -10.97 -24.17 -1.73
C GLN A 182 -11.59 -23.81 -3.08
N ILE A 183 -11.14 -24.43 -4.16
CA ILE A 183 -11.52 -24.05 -5.52
C ILE A 183 -12.08 -25.23 -6.32
N TYR A 184 -13.12 -24.99 -7.09
CA TYR A 184 -13.61 -25.88 -8.14
C TYR A 184 -13.89 -25.06 -9.40
N GLY A 185 -13.47 -25.57 -10.54
CA GLY A 185 -13.71 -24.97 -11.84
C GLY A 185 -14.38 -25.94 -12.79
N SER A 186 -15.27 -25.43 -13.64
CA SER A 186 -15.72 -26.15 -14.83
C SER A 186 -15.64 -25.26 -16.06
N ASP A 187 -15.44 -25.88 -17.21
CA ASP A 187 -15.64 -25.25 -18.51
C ASP A 187 -16.25 -26.28 -19.46
N ILE A 188 -16.91 -25.81 -20.51
CA ILE A 188 -17.38 -26.67 -21.60
C ILE A 188 -16.22 -27.04 -22.54
N ASP A 189 -15.17 -26.22 -22.58
CA ASP A 189 -13.95 -26.50 -23.34
C ASP A 189 -12.95 -27.29 -22.48
N ASP A 190 -12.75 -28.57 -22.83
CA ASP A 190 -11.76 -29.46 -22.21
C ASP A 190 -10.35 -28.84 -22.15
N THR A 191 -10.00 -27.99 -23.11
CA THR A 191 -8.71 -27.29 -23.15
C THR A 191 -8.59 -26.33 -21.98
N LYS A 192 -9.67 -25.62 -21.64
CA LYS A 192 -9.72 -24.67 -20.51
C LYS A 192 -9.64 -25.40 -19.18
N VAL A 193 -10.30 -26.55 -19.06
CA VAL A 193 -10.21 -27.42 -17.88
C VAL A 193 -8.79 -27.96 -17.67
N LYS A 194 -8.10 -28.35 -18.75
CA LYS A 194 -6.72 -28.91 -18.66
C LYS A 194 -5.63 -27.87 -18.40
N ASN A 195 -5.84 -26.64 -18.87
CA ASN A 195 -4.84 -25.58 -18.84
C ASN A 195 -5.00 -24.62 -17.65
N THR A 196 -6.07 -24.75 -16.86
CA THR A 196 -6.29 -24.00 -15.62
C THR A 196 -5.74 -24.77 -14.42
#